data_AF-A0A672K6N9-F1
#
_entry.id   AF-A0A672K6N9-F1
#
_cell.length_a   1.000
_cell.length_b   1.000
_cell.length_c   1.000
_cell.angle_alpha   90.00
_cell.angle_beta   90.00
_cell.angle_gamma   90.00
#
_symmetry.space_group_name_H-M   'P 1'
#
loop_
_entity.id
_entity.type
_entity.pdbx_description
1 polymer ?
#
loop_
_entity_poly.entity_id
_entity_poly.type
_entity_poly.pdbx_seq_one_letter_code
_entity_poly.pdbx_strand_id
1 'polypeptide(L)'
;MKNLLLTLTVLGVITGSVAGILLRYVSPLPADVIMVIAFPGDILMRMLKMVILPLIISSLITGLAGLDAKSSGRLGTRAMVYYMSTTIIAAVLGVILVLLIHPGNPKLKANLGEGKKNDEVSSLDAFFDLIRNLFPENLVQACFQQV
;
A
#
# COMPACT_ATOMS: atom_id res chain seq x y z
N MET A 1 -3.52 23.33 23.87
CA MET A 1 -3.59 21.94 23.37
C MET A 1 -4.10 21.86 21.92
N LYS A 2 -3.57 22.66 20.98
CA LYS A 2 -4.08 22.68 19.59
C LYS A 2 -3.51 21.56 18.69
N ASN A 3 -2.33 21.04 19.01
CA ASN A 3 -1.62 20.04 18.19
C ASN A 3 -1.40 18.70 18.92
N LEU A 4 -2.19 18.42 19.96
CA LEU A 4 -1.97 17.29 20.86
C LEU A 4 -1.92 15.94 20.11
N LEU A 5 -2.87 15.73 19.18
CA LEU A 5 -2.95 14.49 18.41
C LEU A 5 -1.70 14.31 17.51
N LEU A 6 -1.27 15.36 16.83
CA LEU A 6 -0.09 15.33 15.94
C LEU A 6 1.18 15.03 16.74
N THR A 7 1.34 15.65 17.91
CA THR A 7 2.51 15.39 18.76
C THR A 7 2.50 13.95 19.29
N LEU A 8 1.33 13.41 19.66
CA LEU A 8 1.20 12.02 20.13
C LEU A 8 1.49 11.00 19.03
N THR A 9 1.04 11.21 17.79
CA THR A 9 1.32 10.26 16.69
C THR A 9 2.79 10.26 16.30
N VAL A 10 3.42 11.44 16.22
CA VAL A 10 4.86 11.55 15.96
C VAL A 10 5.67 10.88 17.07
N LEU A 11 5.34 11.15 18.34
CA LEU A 11 5.98 10.48 19.47
C LEU A 11 5.76 8.96 19.43
N GLY A 12 4.54 8.50 19.11
CA GLY A 12 4.23 7.08 18.97
C GLY A 12 5.05 6.37 17.90
N VAL A 13 5.27 7.00 16.75
CA VAL A 13 6.13 6.44 15.69
C VAL A 13 7.58 6.34 16.17
N ILE A 14 8.10 7.39 16.82
CA ILE A 14 9.49 7.42 17.31
C ILE A 14 9.68 6.37 18.41
N THR A 15 8.82 6.34 19.42
CA THR A 15 8.93 5.38 20.53
C THR A 15 8.71 3.96 20.06
N GLY A 16 7.75 3.69 19.18
CA GLY A 16 7.52 2.38 18.60
C GLY A 16 8.71 1.87 17.76
N SER A 17 9.31 2.74 16.94
CA SER A 17 10.50 2.38 16.14
C SER A 17 11.70 2.06 17.04
N VAL A 18 11.97 2.90 18.04
CA VAL A 18 13.10 2.71 18.97
C VAL A 18 12.90 1.46 19.82
N ALA A 19 11.70 1.27 20.38
CA ALA A 19 11.37 0.07 21.15
C ALA A 19 11.51 -1.21 20.31
N GLY A 20 11.05 -1.19 19.05
CA GLY A 20 11.20 -2.33 18.14
C GLY A 20 12.66 -2.70 17.84
N ILE A 21 13.53 -1.71 17.64
CA ILE A 21 14.96 -1.92 17.43
C ILE A 21 15.62 -2.48 18.70
N LEU A 22 15.30 -1.89 19.87
CA LEU A 22 15.84 -2.36 21.15
C LEU A 22 15.41 -3.80 21.43
N LEU A 23 14.12 -4.12 21.32
CA LEU A 23 13.58 -5.47 21.54
C LEU A 23 14.25 -6.52 20.63
N ARG A 24 14.60 -6.14 19.40
CA ARG A 24 15.35 -7.00 18.49
C ARG A 24 16.80 -7.25 18.92
N TYR A 25 17.43 -6.29 19.61
CA TYR A 25 18.83 -6.38 20.05
C TYR A 25 19.00 -7.17 21.35
N VAL A 26 18.02 -7.12 22.28
CA VAL A 26 18.19 -7.71 23.62
C VAL A 26 18.08 -9.24 23.64
N SER A 27 17.31 -9.88 22.75
CA SER A 27 17.28 -11.35 22.45
C SER A 27 16.17 -11.68 21.44
N PRO A 28 16.24 -12.79 20.68
CA PRO A 28 15.10 -13.27 19.89
C PRO A 28 13.94 -13.63 20.82
N LEU A 29 12.90 -12.80 20.83
CA LEU A 29 11.69 -13.07 21.61
C LEU A 29 10.94 -14.28 21.02
N PRO A 30 10.30 -15.11 21.85
CA PRO A 30 9.37 -16.14 21.38
C PRO A 30 8.26 -15.52 20.52
N ALA A 31 7.79 -16.25 19.51
CA ALA A 31 6.77 -15.78 18.57
C ALA A 31 5.48 -15.31 19.26
N ASP A 32 5.13 -15.93 20.39
CA ASP A 32 3.92 -15.59 21.16
C ASP A 32 3.99 -14.17 21.75
N VAL A 33 5.16 -13.74 22.21
CA VAL A 33 5.36 -12.40 22.79
C VAL A 33 5.27 -11.33 21.70
N ILE A 34 5.80 -11.63 20.51
CA ILE A 34 5.72 -10.72 19.36
C ILE A 34 4.26 -10.53 18.94
N MET A 35 3.47 -11.61 18.95
CA MET A 35 2.05 -11.55 18.61
C MET A 35 1.28 -10.64 19.59
N VAL A 36 1.53 -10.76 20.90
CA VAL A 36 0.89 -9.93 21.92
C VAL A 36 1.26 -8.45 21.75
N ILE A 37 2.52 -8.15 21.44
CA ILE A 37 2.98 -6.77 21.20
C ILE A 37 2.36 -6.18 19.91
N ALA A 38 2.21 -6.99 18.85
CA ALA A 38 1.64 -6.54 17.58
C ALA A 38 0.10 -6.40 17.62
N PHE A 39 -0.57 -7.11 18.54
CA PHE A 39 -2.03 -7.21 18.61
C PHE A 39 -2.78 -5.85 18.62
N PRO A 40 -2.38 -4.82 19.38
CA PRO A 40 -3.06 -3.51 19.32
C PRO A 40 -2.96 -2.85 17.94
N GLY A 41 -1.83 -3.03 17.25
CA GLY A 41 -1.62 -2.53 15.89
C GLY A 41 -2.51 -3.26 14.87
N ASP A 42 -2.66 -4.57 15.02
CA ASP A 42 -3.56 -5.37 14.19
C ASP A 42 -5.03 -4.97 14.37
N ILE A 43 -5.47 -4.70 15.61
CA ILE A 43 -6.82 -4.18 15.87
C ILE A 43 -7.00 -2.82 15.19
N LEU A 44 -6.04 -1.91 15.32
CA LEU A 44 -6.09 -0.60 14.64
C LEU A 44 -6.23 -0.77 13.11
N MET A 45 -5.41 -1.63 12.50
CA MET A 45 -5.48 -1.90 11.07
C MET A 45 -6.84 -2.48 10.65
N ARG A 46 -7.42 -3.37 11.45
CA ARG A 46 -8.76 -3.93 11.19
C ARG A 46 -9.85 -2.86 11.27
N MET A 47 -9.80 -1.98 12.26
CA MET A 47 -10.75 -0.87 12.40
C MET A 47 -10.66 0.10 11.20
N LEU A 48 -9.44 0.46 10.77
CA LEU A 48 -9.25 1.33 9.61
C LEU A 48 -9.79 0.68 8.34
N LYS A 49 -9.44 -0.59 8.06
CA LYS A 49 -9.92 -1.32 6.88
C LYS A 49 -11.44 -1.43 6.80
N MET A 50 -12.12 -1.61 7.93
CA MET A 50 -13.59 -1.65 7.99
C MET A 50 -14.23 -0.34 7.53
N VAL A 51 -13.60 0.79 7.84
CA VAL A 51 -14.13 2.12 7.55
C VAL A 51 -13.81 2.58 6.12
N ILE A 52 -12.72 2.08 5.51
CA ILE A 52 -12.28 2.46 4.16
C ILE A 52 -13.38 2.21 3.10
N LEU A 53 -14.00 1.02 3.10
CA LEU A 53 -14.98 0.65 2.08
C LEU A 53 -16.19 1.60 2.02
N PRO A 54 -16.97 1.82 3.11
CA PRO A 54 -18.13 2.70 3.06
C PRO A 54 -17.76 4.16 2.79
N LEU A 55 -16.62 4.64 3.30
CA LEU A 55 -16.17 6.00 3.08
C LEU A 55 -15.78 6.27 1.63
N ILE A 56 -15.06 5.36 0.98
CA ILE A 56 -14.67 5.53 -0.44
C ILE A 56 -15.92 5.60 -1.32
N ILE A 57 -16.85 4.65 -1.16
CA ILE A 57 -18.06 4.58 -2.00
C ILE A 57 -18.93 5.83 -1.79
N SER A 58 -19.24 6.19 -0.55
CA SER A 58 -20.06 7.38 -0.25
C SER A 58 -19.39 8.67 -0.72
N SER A 59 -18.09 8.83 -0.48
CA SER A 59 -17.34 10.02 -0.89
C SER A 59 -17.27 10.17 -2.41
N LEU A 60 -17.07 9.08 -3.16
CA LEU A 60 -17.05 9.11 -4.62
C LEU A 60 -18.43 9.44 -5.20
N ILE A 61 -19.50 8.82 -4.67
CA ILE A 61 -20.88 9.09 -5.12
C ILE A 61 -21.23 10.56 -4.88
N THR A 62 -21.06 11.06 -3.65
CA THR A 62 -21.37 12.46 -3.32
C THR A 62 -20.49 13.44 -4.06
N GLY A 63 -19.19 13.14 -4.22
CA GLY A 63 -18.24 14.00 -4.91
C GLY A 63 -18.53 14.15 -6.40
N LEU A 64 -18.99 13.09 -7.06
CA LEU A 64 -19.36 13.13 -8.48
C LEU A 64 -20.78 13.63 -8.71
N ALA A 65 -21.73 13.35 -7.81
CA ALA A 65 -23.11 13.80 -7.93
C ALA A 65 -23.26 15.34 -7.87
N GLY A 66 -22.32 16.04 -7.22
CA GLY A 66 -22.30 17.50 -7.14
C GLY A 66 -21.71 18.22 -8.36
N LEU A 67 -21.25 17.50 -9.40
CA LEU A 67 -20.54 18.07 -10.54
C LEU A 67 -21.22 17.75 -11.88
N ASP A 68 -21.20 18.71 -12.80
CA ASP A 68 -21.61 18.46 -14.19
C ASP A 68 -20.65 17.49 -14.90
N ALA A 69 -21.16 16.70 -15.85
CA ALA A 69 -20.38 15.70 -16.59
C ALA A 69 -19.12 16.27 -17.27
N LYS A 70 -19.20 17.51 -17.78
CA LYS A 70 -18.04 18.19 -18.40
C LYS A 70 -16.98 18.56 -17.36
N SER A 71 -17.41 18.98 -16.17
CA SER A 71 -16.54 19.36 -15.06
C SER A 71 -15.88 18.15 -14.43
N SER A 72 -16.62 17.06 -14.21
CA SER A 72 -16.08 15.79 -13.69
C SER A 72 -15.07 15.16 -14.66
N GLY A 73 -15.34 15.18 -15.97
CA GLY A 73 -14.39 14.72 -16.99
C GLY A 73 -13.10 15.55 -17.05
N ARG A 74 -13.19 16.88 -16.92
CA ARG A 74 -12.00 17.77 -16.86
C ARG A 74 -11.20 17.56 -15.59
N LEU A 75 -11.87 17.30 -14.46
CA LEU A 75 -11.20 16.98 -13.20
C LEU A 75 -10.47 15.63 -13.28
N GLY A 76 -11.14 14.61 -13.81
CA GLY A 76 -10.58 13.27 -13.98
C GLY A 76 -9.37 13.26 -14.92
N THR A 77 -9.47 13.93 -16.07
CA THR A 77 -8.34 14.03 -17.02
C THR A 77 -7.13 14.76 -16.43
N ARG A 78 -7.35 15.87 -15.70
CA ARG A 78 -6.27 16.57 -14.96
C ARG A 78 -5.62 15.67 -13.91
N ALA A 79 -6.42 14.95 -13.13
CA ALA A 79 -5.93 14.01 -12.12
C ALA A 79 -5.12 12.88 -12.76
N MET A 80 -5.60 12.32 -13.88
CA MET A 80 -4.92 11.24 -14.59
C MET A 80 -3.56 11.68 -15.17
N VAL A 81 -3.49 12.85 -15.79
CA VAL A 81 -2.22 13.43 -16.26
C VAL A 81 -1.27 13.69 -15.09
N TYR A 82 -1.78 14.21 -13.97
CA TYR A 82 -0.97 14.43 -12.77
C TYR A 82 -0.41 13.11 -12.19
N TYR A 83 -1.23 12.07 -12.05
CA TYR A 83 -0.76 10.78 -11.54
C TYR A 83 0.21 10.09 -12.50
N MET A 84 -0.04 10.14 -13.81
CA MET A 84 0.84 9.53 -14.79
C MET A 84 2.22 10.21 -14.82
N SER A 85 2.25 11.55 -14.85
CA SER A 85 3.50 12.30 -14.86
C SER A 85 4.32 12.09 -13.58
N THR A 86 3.69 12.17 -12.41
CA THR A 86 4.37 11.94 -11.12
C THR A 86 4.87 10.50 -10.97
N THR A 87 4.12 9.51 -11.45
CA THR A 87 4.55 8.10 -11.44
C THR A 87 5.76 7.86 -12.34
N ILE A 88 5.77 8.44 -13.55
CA ILE A 88 6.93 8.34 -14.46
C ILE A 88 8.16 8.99 -13.83
N ILE A 89 8.01 10.19 -13.25
CA ILE A 89 9.11 10.89 -12.57
C ILE A 89 9.64 10.03 -11.40
N ALA A 90 8.75 9.46 -10.58
CA ALA A 90 9.13 8.59 -9.46
C ALA A 90 9.86 7.33 -9.93
N ALA A 91 9.41 6.69 -11.01
CA ALA A 91 10.06 5.51 -11.59
C ALA A 91 11.47 5.84 -12.11
N VAL A 92 11.61 6.94 -12.85
CA VAL A 92 12.91 7.41 -13.36
C VAL A 92 13.87 7.71 -12.20
N LEU A 93 13.40 8.42 -11.17
CA LEU A 93 14.20 8.68 -9.96
C LEU A 93 14.61 7.39 -9.25
N GLY A 94 13.70 6.42 -9.15
CA GLY A 94 13.98 5.10 -8.56
C GLY A 94 15.09 4.35 -9.30
N VAL A 95 15.03 4.34 -10.64
CA VAL A 95 16.07 3.74 -11.49
C VAL A 95 17.40 4.45 -11.31
N ILE A 96 17.42 5.79 -11.33
CA ILE A 96 18.63 6.58 -11.13
C ILE A 96 19.26 6.27 -9.76
N LEU A 97 18.46 6.27 -8.69
CA LEU A 97 18.96 5.99 -7.33
C LEU A 97 19.51 4.57 -7.19
N VAL A 98 18.83 3.57 -7.76
CA VAL A 98 19.33 2.18 -7.78
C VAL A 98 20.65 2.07 -8.54
N LEU A 99 20.79 2.76 -9.68
CA LEU A 99 22.03 2.77 -10.46
C LEU A 99 23.13 3.64 -9.84
N LEU A 100 22.83 4.56 -8.92
CA LEU A 100 23.87 5.34 -8.23
C LEU A 100 24.36 4.62 -6.98
N ILE A 101 23.43 4.16 -6.14
CA ILE A 101 23.74 3.55 -4.85
C ILE A 101 24.15 2.07 -5.03
N HIS A 102 23.69 1.42 -6.11
CA HIS A 102 23.83 -0.01 -6.36
C HIS A 102 23.49 -0.86 -5.11
N PRO A 103 22.26 -0.74 -4.56
CA PRO A 103 21.89 -1.49 -3.37
C PRO A 103 21.78 -2.99 -3.69
N GLY A 104 22.72 -3.78 -3.17
CA GLY A 104 22.71 -5.24 -3.29
C GLY A 104 24.10 -5.85 -3.14
N ASN A 105 24.19 -7.01 -2.49
CA ASN A 105 25.47 -7.73 -2.38
C ASN A 105 25.49 -8.89 -3.40
N PRO A 106 26.33 -8.84 -4.45
CA PRO A 106 26.41 -9.90 -5.45
C PRO A 106 26.84 -11.26 -4.86
N LYS A 107 27.49 -11.27 -3.69
CA LYS A 107 27.87 -12.51 -2.98
C LYS A 107 26.68 -13.26 -2.38
N LEU A 108 25.57 -12.58 -2.11
CA LEU A 108 24.35 -13.22 -1.64
C LEU A 108 23.61 -13.94 -2.78
N LYS A 109 23.81 -13.50 -4.04
CA LYS A 109 23.20 -14.08 -5.24
C LYS A 109 23.60 -15.53 -5.48
N ALA A 110 24.78 -15.95 -5.01
CA ALA A 110 25.28 -17.31 -5.14
C ALA A 110 24.67 -18.31 -4.13
N ASN A 111 24.03 -17.83 -3.06
CA ASN A 111 23.37 -18.67 -2.04
C ASN A 111 21.84 -18.68 -2.16
N LEU A 112 21.30 -18.00 -3.16
CA LEU A 112 19.89 -18.11 -3.51
C LEU A 112 19.71 -19.44 -4.28
N GLY A 113 19.16 -20.45 -3.61
CA GLY A 113 18.78 -21.72 -4.24
C GLY A 113 17.79 -21.50 -5.39
N GLU A 114 17.55 -22.55 -6.18
CA GLU A 114 16.56 -22.51 -7.27
C GLU A 114 15.21 -22.01 -6.73
N GLY A 115 14.83 -20.80 -7.13
CA GLY A 115 13.56 -20.20 -6.74
C GLY A 115 12.43 -21.12 -7.19
N LYS A 116 11.42 -21.31 -6.33
CA LYS A 116 10.18 -22.00 -6.72
C LYS A 116 9.72 -21.43 -8.06
N LYS A 117 9.50 -22.31 -9.06
CA LYS A 117 8.75 -21.97 -10.27
C LYS A 117 7.37 -21.50 -9.82
N ASN A 118 7.18 -20.19 -9.72
CA ASN A 118 5.86 -19.62 -9.73
C ASN A 118 5.32 -19.81 -11.15
N ASP A 119 4.04 -20.15 -11.27
CA ASP A 119 3.36 -20.18 -12.57
C ASP A 119 3.69 -18.88 -13.31
N GLU A 120 4.23 -19.00 -14.53
CA GLU A 120 4.58 -17.83 -15.36
C GLU A 120 3.27 -17.14 -15.76
N VAL A 121 2.76 -16.26 -14.90
CA VAL A 121 1.64 -15.41 -15.24
C VAL A 121 2.12 -14.49 -16.36
N SER A 122 1.59 -14.72 -17.56
CA SER A 122 1.91 -13.88 -18.71
C SER A 122 1.50 -12.44 -18.41
N SER A 123 2.31 -11.46 -18.83
CA SER A 123 1.97 -10.05 -18.66
C SER A 123 0.66 -9.68 -19.35
N LEU A 124 0.30 -10.40 -20.42
CA LEU A 124 -0.99 -10.24 -21.10
C LEU A 124 -2.15 -10.75 -20.24
N ASP A 125 -1.96 -11.88 -19.54
CA ASP A 125 -2.98 -12.42 -18.63
C ASP A 125 -3.21 -11.44 -17.47
N ALA A 126 -2.14 -10.90 -16.87
CA ALA A 126 -2.25 -9.88 -15.83
C ALA A 126 -2.96 -8.59 -16.31
N PHE A 127 -2.73 -8.18 -17.56
CA PHE A 127 -3.43 -7.03 -18.15
C PHE A 127 -4.91 -7.32 -18.39
N PHE A 128 -5.24 -8.52 -18.88
CA PHE A 128 -6.63 -8.93 -19.03
C PHE A 128 -7.32 -9.09 -17.67
N ASP A 129 -6.64 -9.58 -16.65
CA ASP A 129 -7.16 -9.67 -15.29
C ASP A 129 -7.38 -8.30 -14.66
N LEU A 130 -6.54 -7.31 -14.97
CA LEU A 130 -6.80 -5.92 -14.59
C LEU A 130 -8.10 -5.38 -15.21
N ILE A 131 -8.32 -5.64 -16.50
CA ILE A 131 -9.55 -5.21 -17.19
C ILE A 131 -10.78 -5.95 -16.63
N ARG A 132 -10.67 -7.26 -16.36
CA ARG A 132 -11.74 -8.06 -15.75
C ARG A 132 -12.09 -7.53 -14.36
N ASN A 133 -11.09 -7.21 -13.55
CA ASN A 133 -11.29 -6.63 -12.22
C ASN A 133 -11.85 -5.20 -12.24
N LEU A 134 -11.72 -4.45 -13.35
CA LEU A 134 -12.36 -3.15 -13.51
C LEU A 134 -13.89 -3.26 -13.59
N PHE A 135 -14.40 -4.38 -14.13
CA PHE A 135 -15.82 -4.65 -14.29
C PHE A 135 -16.21 -5.95 -13.56
N PRO A 136 -16.36 -5.90 -12.21
CA PRO A 136 -16.64 -7.09 -11.44
C PRO A 136 -18.01 -7.69 -11.77
N GLU A 137 -18.10 -9.02 -11.77
CA GLU A 137 -19.36 -9.75 -11.99
C GLU A 137 -20.38 -9.52 -10.86
N ASN A 138 -19.91 -9.20 -9.65
CA ASN A 138 -20.75 -8.95 -8.48
C ASN A 138 -20.19 -7.82 -7.59
N LEU A 139 -21.01 -6.79 -7.35
CA LEU A 139 -20.64 -5.62 -6.53
C LEU A 139 -20.36 -5.97 -5.06
N VAL A 140 -21.12 -6.88 -4.47
CA VAL A 140 -20.93 -7.29 -3.06
C VAL A 140 -19.66 -8.12 -2.92
N GLN A 141 -19.42 -9.03 -3.86
CA GLN A 141 -18.22 -9.86 -3.87
C GLN A 141 -16.95 -9.01 -4.05
N ALA A 142 -16.97 -8.04 -4.97
CA ALA A 142 -15.85 -7.13 -5.23
C ALA A 142 -15.42 -6.30 -4.00
N CYS A 143 -16.33 -6.11 -3.04
CA CYS A 143 -16.02 -5.40 -1.79
C CYS A 143 -15.11 -6.19 -0.83
N PHE A 144 -15.05 -7.53 -0.94
CA PHE A 144 -14.33 -8.40 -0.01
C PHE A 144 -13.35 -9.36 -0.68
N GLN A 145 -13.44 -9.54 -2.00
CA GLN A 145 -12.61 -10.44 -2.79
C GLN A 145 -12.15 -9.75 -4.08
N GLN A 146 -10.87 -9.90 -4.39
CA GLN A 146 -10.32 -9.62 -5.72
C GLN A 146 -10.19 -10.96 -6.45
N VAL A 147 -10.65 -11.01 -7.71
CA VAL A 147 -10.62 -12.20 -8.57
C VAL A 147 -9.32 -12.22 -9.37
#